data_AF-A0A9C6WVW0-F1
#
_entry.id   AF-A0A9C6WVW0-F1
#
_cell.length_a   1.000
_cell.length_b   1.000
_cell.length_c   1.000
_cell.angle_alpha   90.00
_cell.angle_beta   90.00
_cell.angle_gamma   90.00
#
_symmetry.space_group_name_H-M   'P 1'
#
loop_
_entity.id
_entity.type
_entity.pdbx_description
1 polymer ?
#
loop_
_entity_poly.entity_id
_entity_poly.type
_entity_poly.pdbx_seq_one_letter_code
_entity_poly.pdbx_strand_id
1 'polypeptide(L)'
;MNICEHCGYHLKMSSSDRIELSIDPGTWNPMDEDMVSMDPIEFHSKEESESYKNRMDSYQRKTGLTEAVQTGTDQLNGIPVTIGIMDFQFMGGSMGSIVGEKITRLVEHAGNQLLPLILVCAFRGARMQEGSLNLMQMAKISSALYEYQKNKRLFYVSILTSPTTGGVLNFFI
;
A
#
# COMPACT_ATOMS: atom_id res chain seq x y z
N MET A 1 -8.75 -15.65 -9.62
CA MET A 1 -9.63 -14.55 -9.15
C MET A 1 -10.47 -15.08 -7.98
N ASN A 2 -10.37 -14.50 -6.77
CA ASN A 2 -10.99 -15.05 -5.56
C ASN A 2 -12.45 -14.59 -5.42
N ILE A 3 -13.35 -15.26 -6.13
CA ILE A 3 -14.79 -15.00 -6.11
C ILE A 3 -15.49 -16.28 -5.69
N CYS A 4 -16.43 -16.17 -4.75
CA CYS A 4 -17.27 -17.30 -4.37
C CYS A 4 -18.21 -17.65 -5.53
N GLU A 5 -18.10 -18.87 -6.07
CA GLU A 5 -18.91 -19.33 -7.20
C GLU A 5 -20.41 -19.38 -6.90
N HIS A 6 -20.79 -19.47 -5.62
CA HIS A 6 -22.20 -19.57 -5.21
C HIS A 6 -22.89 -18.21 -5.03
N CYS A 7 -22.16 -17.16 -4.65
CA CYS A 7 -22.76 -15.86 -4.33
C CYS A 7 -22.11 -14.66 -5.02
N GLY A 8 -21.06 -14.86 -5.82
CA GLY A 8 -20.33 -13.78 -6.50
C GLY A 8 -19.56 -12.87 -5.54
N TYR A 9 -19.47 -13.22 -4.26
CA TYR A 9 -18.79 -12.38 -3.27
C TYR A 9 -17.27 -12.41 -3.48
N HIS A 10 -16.66 -11.23 -3.51
CA HIS A 10 -15.22 -11.05 -3.61
C HIS A 10 -14.56 -11.40 -2.27
N LEU A 11 -13.86 -12.52 -2.24
CA LEU A 11 -13.10 -12.94 -1.07
C LEU A 11 -11.81 -12.13 -0.95
N LYS A 12 -11.25 -12.08 0.26
CA LYS A 12 -9.95 -11.46 0.50
C LYS A 12 -8.88 -12.15 -0.33
N MET A 13 -7.92 -11.37 -0.79
CA MET A 13 -6.83 -11.80 -1.63
C MET A 13 -5.56 -11.11 -1.12
N SER A 14 -4.45 -11.86 -1.06
CA SER A 14 -3.18 -11.27 -0.67
C SER A 14 -2.68 -10.31 -1.76
N SER A 15 -1.79 -9.41 -1.37
CA SER A 15 -1.11 -8.52 -2.30
C SER A 15 -0.30 -9.30 -3.34
N SER A 16 0.36 -10.39 -2.95
CA SER A 16 1.12 -11.26 -3.87
C SER A 16 0.21 -11.95 -4.90
N ASP A 17 -0.93 -12.50 -4.47
CA ASP A 17 -1.90 -13.11 -5.41
C ASP A 17 -2.44 -12.05 -6.41
N ARG A 18 -2.63 -10.81 -5.95
CA ARG A 18 -3.08 -9.71 -6.80
C ARG A 18 -2.04 -9.31 -7.83
N ILE A 19 -0.76 -9.28 -7.42
CA ILE A 19 0.37 -9.02 -8.32
C ILE A 19 0.34 -10.09 -9.41
N GLU A 20 0.44 -11.37 -9.05
CA GLU A 20 0.49 -12.50 -9.99
C GLU A 20 -0.72 -12.56 -10.96
N LEU A 21 -1.91 -12.16 -10.50
CA LEU A 21 -3.11 -12.12 -11.35
C LEU A 21 -3.23 -10.90 -12.26
N SER A 22 -2.54 -9.80 -11.97
CA SER A 22 -2.74 -8.51 -12.66
C SER A 22 -1.66 -8.21 -13.70
N ILE A 23 -0.49 -8.81 -13.57
CA ILE A 23 0.72 -8.47 -14.32
C ILE A 23 1.12 -9.58 -15.30
N ASP A 24 2.05 -9.27 -16.17
CA ASP A 24 2.66 -10.27 -17.04
C ASP A 24 3.62 -11.19 -16.23
N PRO A 25 3.65 -12.51 -16.48
CA PRO A 25 4.50 -13.42 -15.73
C PRO A 25 6.00 -13.08 -15.86
N GLY A 26 6.67 -12.91 -14.73
CA GLY A 26 8.12 -12.70 -14.66
C GLY A 26 8.58 -11.26 -14.89
N THR A 27 7.67 -10.29 -14.94
CA THR A 27 8.02 -8.86 -15.10
C THR A 27 7.97 -8.05 -13.80
N TRP A 28 7.54 -8.66 -12.69
CA TRP A 28 7.53 -8.02 -11.37
C TRP A 28 8.94 -7.65 -10.92
N ASN A 29 9.14 -6.35 -10.70
CA ASN A 29 10.36 -5.80 -10.12
C ASN A 29 9.98 -4.97 -8.88
N PRO A 30 10.09 -5.57 -7.67
CA PRO A 30 9.69 -4.90 -6.44
C PRO A 30 10.63 -3.75 -6.08
N MET A 31 10.11 -2.78 -5.34
CA MET A 31 10.82 -1.59 -4.87
C MET A 31 10.76 -1.49 -3.36
N ASP A 32 11.88 -1.05 -2.76
CA ASP A 32 11.98 -0.72 -1.34
C ASP A 32 11.58 -1.88 -0.39
N GLU A 33 11.85 -3.13 -0.76
CA GLU A 33 11.44 -4.31 0.02
C GLU A 33 12.01 -4.30 1.44
N ASP A 34 13.24 -3.82 1.60
CA ASP A 34 13.98 -3.78 2.87
C ASP A 34 13.48 -2.70 3.85
N MET A 35 12.53 -1.84 3.45
CA MET A 35 11.99 -0.83 4.35
C MET A 35 11.06 -1.45 5.40
N VAL A 36 11.42 -1.23 6.66
CA VAL A 36 10.67 -1.72 7.84
C VAL A 36 10.29 -0.58 8.76
N SER A 37 9.11 -0.69 9.38
CA SER A 37 8.63 0.32 10.33
C SER A 37 9.40 0.25 11.64
N MET A 38 9.74 1.42 12.16
CA MET A 38 10.27 1.59 13.51
C MET A 38 9.15 1.97 14.48
N ASP A 39 9.44 1.96 15.78
CA ASP A 39 8.55 2.47 16.83
C ASP A 39 9.02 3.87 17.26
N PRO A 40 8.65 4.94 16.52
CA PRO A 40 9.20 6.27 16.74
C PRO A 40 8.70 6.95 18.02
N ILE A 41 7.59 6.47 18.60
CA ILE A 41 6.97 7.07 19.79
C ILE A 41 6.99 6.15 21.01
N GLU A 42 7.71 5.02 20.93
CA GLU A 42 7.76 3.98 21.97
C GLU A 42 6.35 3.67 22.48
N PHE A 43 5.46 3.29 21.57
CA PHE A 43 4.03 3.20 21.89
C PHE A 43 3.77 2.13 22.96
N HIS A 44 3.49 2.59 24.17
CA HIS A 44 3.11 1.77 25.30
C HIS A 44 1.66 2.08 25.70
N SER A 45 0.74 1.20 25.33
CA SER A 45 -0.62 1.25 25.88
C SER A 45 -0.75 0.24 27.02
N LYS A 46 -1.41 0.64 28.12
CA LYS A 46 -1.71 -0.25 29.25
C LYS A 46 -2.80 -1.28 28.92
N GLU A 47 -3.47 -1.11 27.79
CA GLU A 47 -4.62 -1.88 27.32
C GLU A 47 -4.23 -2.90 26.24
N GLU A 48 -3.09 -2.73 25.56
CA GLU A 48 -2.59 -3.74 24.62
C GLU A 48 -1.73 -4.78 25.33
N SER A 49 -2.09 -6.05 25.14
CA SER A 49 -1.35 -7.20 25.68
C SER A 49 0.05 -7.41 25.07
N GLU A 50 0.34 -6.78 23.93
CA GLU A 50 1.60 -6.92 23.19
C GLU A 50 2.13 -5.53 22.79
N SER A 51 3.47 -5.37 22.80
CA SER A 51 4.09 -4.14 22.30
C SER A 51 3.88 -3.98 20.79
N TYR A 52 3.88 -2.73 20.31
CA TYR A 52 3.72 -2.43 18.89
C TYR A 52 4.75 -3.17 18.02
N LYS A 53 6.02 -3.20 18.45
CA LYS A 53 7.09 -3.96 17.79
C LYS A 53 6.78 -5.46 17.68
N ASN A 54 6.30 -6.09 18.76
CA ASN A 54 5.96 -7.52 18.74
C ASN A 54 4.79 -7.80 17.78
N ARG A 55 3.80 -6.91 17.72
CA ARG A 55 2.69 -7.01 16.77
C ARG A 55 3.20 -6.91 15.33
N MET A 56 4.08 -5.95 15.05
CA MET A 56 4.72 -5.81 13.73
C MET A 56 5.44 -7.10 13.33
N ASP A 57 6.30 -7.62 14.19
CA ASP A 57 7.05 -8.86 13.93
C ASP A 57 6.11 -10.06 13.69
N SER A 58 4.99 -10.13 14.42
CA SER A 58 3.97 -11.17 14.27
C SER A 58 3.27 -11.10 12.90
N TYR A 59 2.87 -9.89 12.46
CA TYR A 59 2.27 -9.71 11.15
C TYR A 59 3.28 -9.97 10.03
N GLN A 60 4.52 -9.50 10.15
CA GLN A 60 5.59 -9.78 9.18
C GLN A 60 5.82 -11.28 9.02
N ARG A 61 5.89 -12.04 10.12
CA ARG A 61 6.00 -13.50 10.07
C ARG A 61 4.77 -14.18 9.47
N LYS A 62 3.58 -13.65 9.73
CA LYS A 62 2.32 -14.23 9.25
C LYS A 62 2.11 -14.00 7.75
N THR A 63 2.44 -12.82 7.25
CA THR A 63 2.17 -12.43 5.86
C THR A 63 3.40 -12.60 4.96
N GLY A 64 4.60 -12.68 5.52
CA GLY A 64 5.86 -12.64 4.77
C GLY A 64 6.18 -11.26 4.18
N LEU A 65 5.41 -10.23 4.55
CA LEU A 65 5.58 -8.86 4.05
C LEU A 65 6.33 -8.01 5.06
N THR A 66 7.13 -7.05 4.60
CA THR A 66 7.77 -6.08 5.49
C THR A 66 6.79 -5.03 6.01
N GLU A 67 5.76 -4.71 5.22
CA GLU A 67 4.76 -3.69 5.54
C GLU A 67 3.44 -3.91 4.79
N ALA A 68 2.40 -3.12 5.11
CA ALA A 68 1.05 -3.21 4.53
C ALA A 68 0.92 -2.79 3.06
N VAL A 69 2.02 -2.56 2.33
CA VAL A 69 1.99 -2.23 0.91
C VAL A 69 3.20 -2.85 0.20
N GLN A 70 2.93 -3.48 -0.95
CA GLN A 70 3.93 -3.88 -1.92
C GLN A 70 3.95 -2.86 -3.06
N THR A 71 5.13 -2.43 -3.48
CA THR A 71 5.32 -1.40 -4.51
C THR A 71 6.37 -1.87 -5.48
N GLY A 72 6.19 -1.59 -6.77
CA GLY A 72 7.13 -2.02 -7.80
C GLY A 72 6.77 -1.54 -9.19
N THR A 73 7.62 -1.89 -10.14
CA THR A 73 7.39 -1.73 -11.58
C THR A 73 7.04 -3.07 -12.20
N ASP A 74 6.19 -3.05 -13.21
CA ASP A 74 5.75 -4.25 -13.91
C ASP A 74 5.37 -3.98 -15.37
N GLN A 75 4.93 -5.01 -16.09
CA GLN A 75 4.27 -4.93 -17.38
C GLN A 75 2.84 -5.47 -17.29
N LEU A 76 1.92 -4.77 -17.96
CA LEU A 76 0.54 -5.20 -18.13
C LEU A 76 0.26 -5.25 -19.63
N ASN A 77 0.13 -6.46 -20.19
CA ASN A 77 0.03 -6.69 -21.62
C ASN A 77 1.17 -6.02 -22.42
N GLY A 78 2.40 -6.08 -21.90
CA GLY A 78 3.61 -5.46 -22.47
C GLY A 78 3.73 -3.95 -22.24
N ILE A 79 2.79 -3.32 -21.54
CA ILE A 79 2.85 -1.89 -21.20
C ILE A 79 3.54 -1.75 -19.84
N PRO A 80 4.69 -1.04 -19.75
CA PRO A 80 5.34 -0.83 -18.47
C PRO A 80 4.48 0.07 -17.58
N VAL A 81 4.26 -0.36 -16.34
CA VAL A 81 3.44 0.32 -15.34
C VAL A 81 4.13 0.30 -13.98
N THR A 82 3.80 1.27 -13.17
CA THR A 82 4.16 1.31 -11.74
C THR A 82 2.93 0.92 -10.95
N ILE A 83 3.06 -0.04 -10.05
CA ILE A 83 1.93 -0.58 -9.30
C ILE A 83 2.23 -0.65 -7.79
N GLY A 84 1.26 -0.24 -6.99
CA GLY A 84 1.27 -0.35 -5.54
C GLY A 84 0.04 -1.10 -5.06
N ILE A 85 0.21 -2.19 -4.31
CA ILE A 85 -0.87 -3.03 -3.83
C ILE A 85 -0.81 -3.11 -2.31
N MET A 86 -1.85 -2.58 -1.66
CA MET A 86 -1.99 -2.65 -0.21
C MET A 86 -2.51 -4.02 0.22
N ASP A 87 -2.02 -4.50 1.37
CA ASP A 87 -2.43 -5.78 1.95
C ASP A 87 -3.21 -5.59 3.25
N PHE A 88 -4.50 -5.90 3.20
CA PHE A 88 -5.37 -5.82 4.38
C PHE A 88 -4.99 -6.82 5.47
N GLN A 89 -4.29 -7.92 5.15
CA GLN A 89 -3.89 -8.92 6.14
C GLN A 89 -2.81 -8.37 7.09
N PHE A 90 -2.04 -7.38 6.64
CA PHE A 90 -1.03 -6.72 7.45
C PHE A 90 -1.67 -5.57 8.24
N MET A 91 -1.92 -5.79 9.53
CA MET A 91 -2.52 -4.79 10.44
C MET A 91 -3.80 -4.12 9.90
N GLY A 92 -4.61 -4.83 9.11
CA GLY A 92 -5.82 -4.24 8.52
C GLY A 92 -5.54 -3.23 7.41
N GLY A 93 -4.37 -3.31 6.77
CA GLY A 93 -3.92 -2.36 5.75
C GLY A 93 -3.59 -0.97 6.29
N SER A 94 -3.46 -0.82 7.62
CA SER A 94 -3.34 0.48 8.25
C SER A 94 -2.16 1.27 7.67
N MET A 95 -2.41 2.51 7.25
CA MET A 95 -1.36 3.36 6.70
C MET A 95 -0.47 3.89 7.83
N GLY A 96 0.81 3.46 7.83
CA GLY A 96 1.90 3.96 8.67
C GLY A 96 2.92 4.80 7.88
N SER A 97 4.02 5.19 8.53
CA SER A 97 5.07 6.02 7.93
C SER A 97 5.74 5.34 6.74
N ILE A 98 6.03 4.04 6.84
CA ILE A 98 6.67 3.29 5.75
C ILE A 98 5.71 3.06 4.57
N VAL A 99 4.42 2.85 4.85
CA VAL A 99 3.40 2.79 3.78
C VAL A 99 3.38 4.12 3.02
N GLY A 100 3.39 5.23 3.75
CA GLY A 100 3.49 6.58 3.19
C GLY A 100 4.71 6.77 2.29
N GLU A 101 5.88 6.45 2.83
CA GLU A 101 7.17 6.55 2.13
C GLU A 101 7.20 5.73 0.84
N LYS A 102 6.83 4.45 0.91
CA LYS A 102 6.81 3.54 -0.25
C LYS A 102 5.92 4.07 -1.36
N ILE A 103 4.72 4.54 -1.03
CA ILE A 103 3.80 5.09 -2.02
C ILE A 103 4.35 6.39 -2.62
N THR A 104 4.92 7.29 -1.81
CA THR A 104 5.52 8.51 -2.35
C THR A 104 6.67 8.20 -3.32
N ARG A 105 7.59 7.29 -2.96
CA ARG A 105 8.68 6.89 -3.86
C ARG A 105 8.18 6.25 -5.14
N LEU A 106 7.13 5.43 -5.05
CA LEU A 106 6.49 4.85 -6.23
C LEU A 106 5.93 5.94 -7.17
N VAL A 107 5.26 6.94 -6.62
CA VAL A 107 4.70 8.08 -7.40
C VAL A 107 5.82 8.90 -8.05
N GLU A 108 6.87 9.22 -7.30
CA GLU A 108 8.04 9.95 -7.82
C GLU A 108 8.76 9.15 -8.91
N HIS A 109 8.93 7.84 -8.70
CA HIS A 109 9.51 6.94 -9.69
C HIS A 109 8.67 6.90 -10.97
N ALA A 110 7.35 6.74 -10.85
CA ALA A 110 6.42 6.79 -11.98
C ALA A 110 6.55 8.12 -12.75
N GLY A 111 6.62 9.25 -12.04
CA GLY A 111 6.79 10.58 -12.62
C GLY A 111 8.14 10.81 -13.31
N ASN A 112 9.20 10.17 -12.83
CA ASN A 112 10.54 10.25 -13.41
C ASN A 112 10.69 9.35 -14.65
N GLN A 113 10.12 8.14 -14.61
CA GLN A 113 10.14 7.18 -15.72
C GLN A 113 9.01 7.40 -16.74
N LEU A 114 8.10 8.36 -16.48
CA LEU A 114 6.92 8.64 -17.31
C LEU A 114 6.01 7.42 -17.47
N LEU A 115 5.88 6.62 -16.42
CA LEU A 115 5.06 5.41 -16.41
C LEU A 115 3.67 5.68 -15.82
N PRO A 116 2.63 4.97 -16.29
CA PRO A 116 1.34 4.93 -15.62
C PRO A 116 1.46 4.42 -14.18
N LEU A 117 0.58 4.90 -13.30
CA LEU A 117 0.52 4.52 -11.89
C LEU A 117 -0.81 3.85 -11.56
N ILE A 118 -0.75 2.66 -10.98
CA ILE A 118 -1.90 1.89 -10.49
C ILE A 118 -1.75 1.72 -8.97
N LEU A 119 -2.71 2.18 -8.18
CA LEU A 119 -2.75 1.92 -6.74
C LEU A 119 -3.97 1.07 -6.39
N VAL A 120 -3.76 -0.09 -5.79
CA VAL A 120 -4.81 -0.96 -5.26
C VAL A 120 -4.89 -0.77 -3.75
N CYS A 121 -5.97 -0.11 -3.31
CA CYS A 121 -6.14 0.34 -1.94
C CYS A 121 -7.02 -0.64 -1.15
N ALA A 122 -6.53 -1.05 0.03
CA ALA A 122 -7.24 -1.89 0.98
C ALA A 122 -6.78 -1.54 2.40
N PHE A 123 -7.58 -0.78 3.15
CA PHE A 123 -7.20 -0.34 4.51
C PHE A 123 -8.42 0.01 5.36
N ARG A 124 -8.26 -0.11 6.69
CA ARG A 124 -9.29 0.30 7.66
C ARG A 124 -9.12 1.72 8.21
N GLY A 125 -7.95 2.33 8.06
CA GLY A 125 -7.63 3.66 8.56
C GLY A 125 -6.14 3.90 8.72
N ALA A 126 -5.78 4.92 9.51
CA ALA A 126 -4.40 5.26 9.84
C ALA A 126 -3.87 4.43 11.02
N ARG A 127 -2.54 4.20 11.07
CA ARG A 127 -1.89 3.43 12.13
C ARG A 127 -1.70 4.25 13.39
N MET A 128 -2.68 4.27 14.29
CA MET A 128 -2.69 5.12 15.49
C MET A 128 -1.42 5.04 16.36
N GLN A 129 -0.71 3.91 16.33
CA GLN A 129 0.57 3.69 17.02
C GLN A 129 1.69 4.63 16.56
N GLU A 130 1.54 5.30 15.42
CA GLU A 130 2.50 6.29 14.91
C GLU A 130 2.03 7.73 15.10
N GLY A 131 0.86 7.93 15.70
CA GLY A 131 0.33 9.26 16.03
C GLY A 131 0.16 10.18 14.81
N SER A 132 0.66 11.41 14.92
CA SER A 132 0.54 12.47 13.91
C SER A 132 1.35 12.21 12.64
N LEU A 133 2.31 11.29 12.67
CA LEU A 133 3.12 10.96 11.49
C LEU A 133 2.26 10.43 10.33
N ASN A 134 1.19 9.70 10.64
CA ASN A 134 0.25 9.22 9.63
C ASN A 134 -0.42 10.36 8.85
N LEU A 135 -0.74 11.46 9.55
CA LEU A 135 -1.35 12.62 8.91
C LEU A 135 -0.36 13.32 7.97
N MET A 136 0.91 13.38 8.36
CA MET A 136 1.96 13.93 7.50
C MET A 136 2.17 13.07 6.25
N GLN A 137 2.07 11.74 6.35
CA GLN A 137 2.17 10.86 5.19
C GLN A 137 1.05 11.11 4.17
N MET A 138 -0.15 11.42 4.63
CA MET A 138 -1.26 11.79 3.74
C MET A 138 -0.91 13.03 2.93
N ALA A 139 -0.42 14.09 3.59
CA ALA A 139 0.02 15.31 2.91
C ALA A 139 1.17 15.04 1.92
N LYS A 140 2.10 14.15 2.29
CA LYS A 140 3.23 13.75 1.46
C LYS A 140 2.77 13.06 0.17
N ILE A 141 1.91 12.05 0.27
CA ILE A 141 1.35 11.35 -0.90
C ILE A 141 0.55 12.32 -1.78
N SER A 142 -0.32 13.14 -1.19
CA SER A 142 -1.15 14.08 -1.95
C SER A 142 -0.30 15.09 -2.71
N SER A 143 0.79 15.59 -2.11
CA SER A 143 1.72 16.49 -2.79
C SER A 143 2.41 15.80 -3.98
N ALA A 144 2.87 14.56 -3.81
CA ALA A 144 3.51 13.80 -4.88
C ALA A 144 2.54 13.49 -6.03
N LEU A 145 1.30 13.08 -5.71
CA LEU A 145 0.25 12.81 -6.70
C LEU A 145 -0.17 14.09 -7.45
N TYR A 146 -0.24 15.22 -6.75
CA TYR A 146 -0.54 16.50 -7.37
C TYR A 146 0.51 16.89 -8.42
N GLU A 147 1.79 16.77 -8.08
CA GLU A 147 2.90 17.02 -9.01
C GLU A 147 2.87 16.04 -10.19
N TYR A 148 2.63 14.75 -9.93
CA TYR A 148 2.49 13.71 -10.95
C TYR A 148 1.36 14.02 -11.95
N GLN A 149 0.17 14.37 -11.47
CA GLN A 149 -0.98 14.66 -12.34
C GLN A 149 -0.87 16.01 -13.03
N LYS A 150 -0.46 17.07 -12.31
CA LYS A 150 -0.47 18.44 -12.85
C LYS A 150 0.70 18.70 -13.79
N ASN A 151 1.91 18.30 -13.40
CA ASN A 151 3.12 18.65 -14.14
C ASN A 151 3.48 17.60 -15.19
N LYS A 152 3.29 16.31 -14.88
CA LYS A 152 3.61 15.22 -15.82
C LYS A 152 2.42 14.76 -16.66
N ARG A 153 1.18 15.02 -16.22
CA ARG A 153 -0.08 14.62 -16.92
C ARG A 153 -0.14 13.13 -17.24
N LEU A 154 0.44 12.31 -16.36
CA LEU A 154 0.50 10.86 -16.53
C LEU A 154 -0.76 10.19 -16.01
N PHE A 155 -1.03 8.99 -16.51
CA PHE A 155 -2.20 8.22 -16.12
C PHE A 155 -2.08 7.72 -14.68
N TYR A 156 -3.10 7.96 -13.87
CA TYR A 156 -3.21 7.46 -12.50
C TYR A 156 -4.57 6.79 -12.33
N VAL A 157 -4.59 5.60 -11.76
CA VAL A 157 -5.82 4.90 -11.39
C VAL A 157 -5.73 4.35 -9.96
N SER A 158 -6.78 4.59 -9.20
CA SER A 158 -6.97 4.09 -7.85
C SER A 158 -8.06 3.04 -7.83
N ILE A 159 -7.71 1.80 -7.46
CA ILE A 159 -8.62 0.67 -7.39
C ILE A 159 -8.93 0.43 -5.91
N LEU A 160 -10.14 0.83 -5.50
CA LEU A 160 -10.60 0.67 -4.12
C LEU A 160 -11.16 -0.75 -3.92
N THR A 161 -10.58 -1.51 -2.98
CA THR A 161 -10.99 -2.90 -2.72
C THR A 161 -11.54 -3.07 -1.32
N SER A 162 -12.47 -4.00 -1.12
CA SER A 162 -13.10 -4.17 0.19
C SER A 162 -12.13 -4.79 1.21
N PRO A 163 -11.96 -4.19 2.41
CA PRO A 163 -12.53 -2.93 2.88
C PRO A 163 -11.59 -1.73 2.65
N THR A 164 -12.14 -0.61 2.19
CA THR A 164 -11.48 0.71 2.24
C THR A 164 -12.33 1.65 3.08
N THR A 165 -11.87 1.97 4.28
CA THR A 165 -12.63 2.80 5.24
C THR A 165 -11.76 3.87 5.90
N GLY A 166 -12.40 4.93 6.42
CA GLY A 166 -11.74 5.99 7.16
C GLY A 166 -11.28 7.17 6.29
N GLY A 167 -10.74 8.21 6.93
CA GLY A 167 -10.35 9.47 6.28
C GLY A 167 -9.21 9.32 5.26
N VAL A 168 -8.46 8.22 5.31
CA VAL A 168 -7.38 7.89 4.38
C VAL A 168 -7.90 7.75 2.92
N LEU A 169 -9.21 7.50 2.73
CA LEU A 169 -9.82 7.37 1.40
C LEU A 169 -9.69 8.64 0.54
N ASN A 170 -9.81 9.83 1.14
CA ASN A 170 -9.81 11.10 0.41
C ASN A 170 -8.46 11.47 -0.23
N PHE A 171 -7.38 10.76 0.08
CA PHE A 171 -6.04 11.08 -0.44
C PHE A 171 -5.67 10.27 -1.69
N PHE A 172 -6.33 9.14 -1.90
CA PHE A 172 -6.07 8.24 -3.01
C PHE A 172 -7.01 8.47 -4.21
N ILE A 173 -7.93 9.43 -4.12
CA ILE A 173 -8.93 9.79 -5.14
C ILE A 173 -8.67 11.23 -5.54
#